data_AF-A0A127Q2D7-F1
#
_entry.id   AF-A0A127Q2D7-F1
#
_cell.length_a   1.000
_cell.length_b   1.000
_cell.length_c   1.000
_cell.angle_alpha   90.00
_cell.angle_beta   90.00
_cell.angle_gamma   90.00
#
_symmetry.space_group_name_H-M   'P 1'
#
loop_
_entity.id
_entity.type
_entity.pdbx_description
1 polymer ?
#
loop_
_entity_poly.entity_id
_entity_poly.type
_entity_poly.pdbx_seq_one_letter_code
_entity_poly.pdbx_strand_id
1 'polypeptide(L)'
;MLRSPASVTAEPSRNRRVSPFAQGAVSNLLNPKVALFFLAILPQFINPSLGNPGLQAAILGLVSIASGTAVNLCTAALGGRARHWLLAKPKFFQRFQQLSGAALVGLGVKVALERAR
;
A
#
# COMPACT_ATOMS: atom_id res chain seq x y z
N MET A 1 -27.89 36.61 22.32
CA MET A 1 -27.58 36.49 20.88
C MET A 1 -26.93 35.13 20.63
N LEU A 2 -27.75 34.11 20.34
CA LEU A 2 -27.33 32.74 20.07
C LEU A 2 -26.82 32.65 18.62
N ARG A 3 -25.55 32.31 18.41
CA ARG A 3 -25.06 31.90 17.09
C ARG A 3 -25.60 30.50 16.81
N SER A 4 -26.64 30.46 15.98
CA SER A 4 -27.16 29.24 15.37
C SER A 4 -26.02 28.60 14.55
N PRO A 5 -25.57 27.36 14.83
CA PRO A 5 -24.71 26.66 13.90
C PRO A 5 -25.56 26.36 12.67
N ALA A 6 -25.26 27.02 11.57
CA ALA A 6 -25.79 26.65 10.27
C ALA A 6 -25.51 25.15 10.10
N SER A 7 -26.59 24.36 10.08
CA SER A 7 -26.54 22.96 9.73
C SER A 7 -25.98 22.89 8.32
N VAL A 8 -24.69 22.56 8.21
CA VAL A 8 -24.07 22.16 6.96
C VAL A 8 -24.69 20.81 6.61
N THR A 9 -25.89 20.83 6.04
CA THR A 9 -26.44 19.74 5.25
C THR A 9 -25.61 19.67 3.98
N ALA A 10 -24.40 19.12 4.11
CA ALA A 10 -23.65 18.65 2.97
C ALA A 10 -24.42 17.45 2.43
N GLU A 11 -25.28 17.71 1.45
CA GLU A 11 -25.79 16.69 0.53
C GLU A 11 -24.62 15.76 0.15
N PRO A 12 -24.77 14.43 0.29
CA PRO A 12 -23.69 13.53 -0.05
C PRO A 12 -23.48 13.62 -1.57
N SER A 13 -22.52 14.45 -1.98
CA SER A 13 -22.04 14.48 -3.35
C SER A 13 -21.83 13.03 -3.78
N ARG A 14 -22.54 12.64 -4.86
CA ARG A 14 -22.46 11.33 -5.51
C ARG A 14 -21.09 11.22 -6.16
N ASN A 15 -20.05 11.31 -5.35
CA ASN A 15 -18.67 11.18 -5.75
C ASN A 15 -18.56 9.74 -6.25
N ARG A 16 -18.23 9.56 -7.52
CA ARG A 16 -18.01 8.24 -8.13
C ARG A 16 -16.75 7.66 -7.48
N ARG A 17 -16.90 7.19 -6.24
CA ARG A 17 -15.81 6.65 -5.44
C ARG A 17 -15.30 5.44 -6.20
N VAL A 18 -14.10 5.58 -6.79
CA VAL A 18 -13.34 4.48 -7.36
C VAL A 18 -13.39 3.33 -6.37
N SER A 19 -13.74 2.13 -6.82
CA SER A 19 -13.89 1.00 -5.89
C SER A 19 -12.59 0.83 -5.10
N PRO A 20 -12.65 0.49 -3.79
CA PRO A 20 -11.45 0.26 -2.99
C PRO A 20 -10.48 -0.75 -3.64
N PHE A 21 -11.03 -1.72 -4.37
CA PHE A 21 -10.27 -2.63 -5.22
C PHE A 21 -9.51 -1.89 -6.33
N ALA A 22 -10.18 -1.04 -7.11
CA ALA A 22 -9.53 -0.28 -8.17
C ALA A 22 -8.49 0.71 -7.62
N GLN A 23 -8.72 1.33 -6.46
CA GLN A 23 -7.68 2.15 -5.80
C GLN A 23 -6.45 1.32 -5.42
N GLY A 24 -6.64 0.15 -4.81
CA GLY A 24 -5.55 -0.77 -4.47
C GLY A 24 -4.82 -1.28 -5.71
N ALA A 25 -5.55 -1.69 -6.75
CA ALA A 25 -4.99 -2.17 -8.00
C ALA A 25 -4.16 -1.09 -8.69
N VAL A 26 -4.70 0.13 -8.84
CA VAL A 26 -3.97 1.26 -9.43
C VAL A 26 -2.74 1.60 -8.61
N SER A 27 -2.83 1.64 -7.28
CA SER A 27 -1.66 1.91 -6.42
C SER A 27 -0.59 0.82 -6.52
N ASN A 28 -0.98 -0.44 -6.74
CA ASN A 28 -0.04 -1.54 -6.91
C ASN A 28 0.63 -1.50 -8.29
N LEU A 29 -0.15 -1.32 -9.36
CA LEU A 29 0.35 -1.23 -10.74
C LEU A 29 1.22 0.01 -10.97
N LEU A 30 0.84 1.16 -10.41
CA LEU A 30 1.58 2.41 -10.54
C LEU A 30 2.73 2.55 -9.55
N ASN A 31 3.15 1.49 -8.85
CA ASN A 31 4.26 1.58 -7.90
C ASN A 31 5.61 1.49 -8.64
N PRO A 32 6.30 2.61 -8.93
CA PRO A 32 7.53 2.59 -9.73
C PRO A 32 8.68 1.89 -8.99
N LYS A 33 8.59 1.77 -7.66
CA LYS A 33 9.62 1.12 -6.83
C LYS A 33 9.78 -0.34 -7.19
N VAL A 34 8.67 -1.01 -7.53
CA VAL A 34 8.68 -2.43 -7.94
C VAL A 34 9.41 -2.57 -9.27
N ALA A 35 9.11 -1.71 -10.24
CA ALA A 35 9.79 -1.71 -11.53
C ALA A 35 11.30 -1.46 -11.39
N LEU A 36 11.70 -0.47 -10.60
CA LEU A 36 13.11 -0.16 -10.34
C LEU A 36 13.84 -1.32 -9.62
N PHE A 37 13.18 -1.97 -8.66
CA PHE A 37 13.72 -3.14 -7.98
C PHE A 37 13.98 -4.29 -8.96
N PHE A 38 13.02 -4.61 -9.83
CA PHE A 38 13.21 -5.64 -10.85
C PHE A 38 14.30 -5.27 -11.85
N LEU A 39 14.37 -4.03 -12.33
CA LEU A 39 15.43 -3.61 -13.24
C LEU A 39 16.83 -3.77 -12.60
N ALA A 40 16.96 -3.55 -11.30
CA ALA A 40 18.24 -3.71 -10.59
C ALA A 40 18.61 -5.18 -10.32
N ILE A 41 17.62 -6.04 -10.09
CA ILE A 41 17.84 -7.40 -9.53
C ILE A 41 17.61 -8.51 -10.56
N LEU A 42 16.60 -8.37 -11.42
CA LEU A 42 16.25 -9.37 -12.42
C LEU A 42 17.43 -9.75 -13.33
N PRO A 43 18.26 -8.81 -13.83
CA PRO A 43 19.41 -9.16 -14.67
C PRO A 43 20.44 -10.06 -13.95
N GLN A 44 20.53 -9.97 -12.63
CA GLN A 44 21.48 -10.76 -11.84
C GLN A 44 21.10 -12.25 -11.79
N PHE A 45 19.83 -12.57 -12.04
CA PHE A 45 19.31 -13.93 -12.05
C PHE A 45 19.18 -14.53 -13.46
N ILE A 46 19.50 -13.76 -14.49
CA ILE A 46 19.44 -14.21 -15.88
C ILE A 46 20.82 -14.75 -16.28
N ASN A 47 20.84 -15.97 -16.79
CA ASN A 47 22.04 -16.58 -17.35
C ASN A 47 21.87 -16.75 -18.86
N PRO A 48 22.59 -15.96 -19.70
CA PRO A 48 22.51 -16.05 -21.15
C PRO A 48 22.89 -17.42 -21.72
N SER A 49 23.70 -18.21 -21.00
CA SER A 49 24.13 -19.55 -21.41
C SER A 49 23.06 -20.62 -21.21
N LEU A 50 22.02 -20.34 -20.42
CA LEU A 50 20.93 -21.29 -20.12
C LEU A 50 19.70 -21.14 -21.05
N GLY A 51 19.76 -20.26 -22.05
CA GLY A 51 18.69 -20.08 -23.04
C GLY A 51 18.29 -18.61 -23.23
N ASN A 52 17.07 -18.37 -23.71
CA ASN A 52 16.61 -17.01 -24.06
C ASN A 52 16.47 -16.11 -22.80
N PRO A 53 17.25 -15.00 -22.69
CA PRO A 53 17.19 -14.09 -21.55
C PRO A 53 15.82 -13.46 -21.30
N GLY A 54 15.08 -13.14 -22.37
CA GLY A 54 13.75 -12.55 -22.28
C GLY A 54 12.72 -13.51 -21.70
N LEU A 55 12.84 -14.81 -22.02
CA LEU A 55 11.96 -15.84 -21.46
C LEU A 55 12.26 -16.08 -19.98
N GLN A 56 13.53 -16.10 -19.58
CA GLN A 56 13.93 -16.15 -18.16
C GLN A 56 13.40 -14.94 -17.39
N ALA A 57 13.54 -13.74 -17.94
CA ALA A 57 13.00 -12.51 -17.36
C ALA A 57 11.47 -12.58 -17.18
N ALA A 58 10.75 -13.05 -18.19
CA ALA A 58 9.30 -13.19 -18.14
C ALA A 58 8.83 -14.19 -17.07
N ILE A 59 9.49 -15.35 -16.96
CA ILE A 59 9.18 -16.37 -15.94
C ILE A 59 9.44 -15.83 -14.54
N LEU A 60 10.62 -15.26 -14.30
CA LEU A 60 10.98 -14.69 -13.00
C LEU A 60 10.03 -13.55 -12.60
N GLY A 61 9.68 -12.67 -13.56
CA GLY A 61 8.70 -11.61 -13.36
C GLY A 61 7.32 -12.17 -13.00
N LEU A 62 6.84 -13.19 -13.72
CA LEU A 62 5.54 -13.83 -13.45
C LEU A 62 5.50 -14.49 -12.07
N VAL A 63 6.54 -15.24 -11.69
CA VAL A 63 6.64 -15.86 -10.36
C VAL A 63 6.53 -14.79 -9.28
N SER A 64 7.26 -13.68 -9.46
CA SER A 64 7.27 -12.62 -8.47
C SER A 64 5.94 -11.86 -8.38
N ILE A 65 5.27 -11.61 -9.52
CA ILE A 65 3.90 -11.06 -9.56
C ILE A 65 2.93 -12.01 -8.84
N ALA A 66 3.03 -13.32 -9.09
CA ALA A 66 2.18 -14.31 -8.45
C ALA A 66 2.39 -14.34 -6.93
N SER A 67 3.64 -14.33 -6.46
CA SER A 67 3.96 -14.26 -5.02
C SER A 67 3.43 -12.98 -4.38
N GLY A 68 3.65 -11.82 -5.01
CA GLY A 68 3.12 -10.54 -4.51
C GLY A 68 1.59 -10.52 -4.46
N THR A 69 0.94 -11.06 -5.49
CA THR A 69 -0.52 -11.18 -5.54
C THR A 69 -1.04 -12.11 -4.44
N ALA A 70 -0.39 -13.24 -4.20
CA ALA A 70 -0.77 -14.17 -3.13
C ALA A 70 -0.68 -13.51 -1.75
N VAL A 71 0.41 -12.79 -1.47
CA VAL A 71 0.56 -12.04 -0.21
C VAL A 71 -0.54 -10.98 -0.07
N ASN A 72 -0.81 -10.20 -1.12
CA ASN A 72 -1.87 -9.18 -1.09
C ASN A 72 -3.26 -9.79 -0.86
N LEU A 73 -3.57 -10.93 -1.50
CA LEU A 73 -4.82 -11.66 -1.29
C LEU A 73 -4.93 -12.17 0.15
N CYS A 74 -3.86 -12.75 0.70
CA CYS A 74 -3.81 -13.16 2.10
C CYS A 74 -4.07 -11.98 3.03
N THR A 75 -3.40 -10.85 2.82
CA THR A 75 -3.62 -9.62 3.60
C THR A 75 -5.05 -9.11 3.47
N ALA A 76 -5.62 -9.11 2.26
CA ALA A 76 -7.01 -8.70 2.03
C ALA A 76 -8.02 -9.61 2.74
N ALA A 77 -7.81 -10.93 2.69
CA ALA A 77 -8.65 -11.91 3.36
C ALA A 77 -8.58 -11.76 4.90
N LEU A 78 -7.37 -11.61 5.44
CA LEU A 78 -7.13 -11.38 6.87
C LEU A 78 -7.74 -10.06 7.32
N GLY A 79 -7.58 -8.99 6.53
CA GLY A 79 -8.16 -7.68 6.78
C GLY A 79 -9.69 -7.71 6.78
N GLY A 80 -10.30 -8.45 5.84
CA GLY A 80 -11.74 -8.67 5.77
C GLY A 80 -12.28 -9.37 7.02
N ARG A 81 -11.59 -10.39 7.52
CA ARG A 81 -11.95 -11.10 8.76
C ARG A 81 -11.75 -10.21 10.00
N ALA A 82 -10.62 -9.51 10.07
CA ALA A 82 -10.25 -8.65 11.18
C ALA A 82 -11.14 -7.40 11.27
N ARG A 83 -11.74 -6.95 10.16
CA ARG A 83 -12.63 -5.79 10.10
C ARG A 83 -13.75 -5.86 11.14
N HIS A 84 -14.41 -7.01 11.30
CA HIS A 84 -15.50 -7.15 12.28
C HIS A 84 -15.01 -7.00 13.72
N TRP A 85 -13.85 -7.57 14.05
CA TRP A 85 -13.26 -7.49 15.40
C TRP A 85 -12.68 -6.10 15.70
N LEU A 86 -12.04 -5.48 14.72
CA LEU A 86 -11.48 -4.13 14.81
C LEU A 86 -12.56 -3.06 14.97
N LEU A 87 -13.68 -3.18 14.24
CA LEU A 87 -14.82 -2.29 14.37
C LEU A 87 -15.52 -2.43 15.74
N ALA A 88 -15.41 -3.59 16.39
CA ALA A 88 -15.93 -3.79 17.74
C ALA A 88 -15.09 -3.09 18.83
N LYS A 89 -13.82 -2.72 18.56
CA LYS A 89 -12.92 -2.04 19.51
C LYS A 89 -12.30 -0.75 18.93
N PRO A 90 -13.10 0.30 18.68
CA PRO A 90 -12.65 1.52 17.99
C PRO A 90 -11.50 2.25 18.71
N LYS A 91 -11.49 2.26 20.05
CA LYS A 91 -10.41 2.89 20.85
C LYS A 91 -9.05 2.22 20.66
N PHE A 92 -9.03 0.89 20.45
CA PHE A 92 -7.79 0.15 20.20
C PHE A 92 -7.22 0.50 18.82
N PHE A 93 -8.08 0.51 17.79
CA PHE A 93 -7.68 0.84 16.43
C PHE A 93 -7.15 2.28 16.32
N GLN A 94 -7.79 3.25 17.00
CA GLN A 94 -7.29 4.63 17.04
C GLN A 94 -5.91 4.75 17.68
N ARG A 95 -5.65 4.07 18.80
CA ARG A 95 -4.32 4.07 19.43
C ARG A 95 -3.26 3.45 18.53
N PHE A 96 -3.59 2.36 17.84
CA PHE A 96 -2.69 1.73 16.89
C PHE A 96 -2.33 2.65 15.72
N GLN A 97 -3.31 3.37 15.17
CA GLN A 97 -3.09 4.38 14.13
C GLN A 97 -2.21 5.53 14.63
N GLN A 98 -2.46 6.03 15.85
CA GLN A 98 -1.66 7.09 16.46
C GLN A 98 -0.20 6.66 16.66
N LEU A 99 0.02 5.45 17.16
CA LEU A 99 1.38 4.90 17.34
C LEU A 99 2.11 4.74 16.01
N SER A 100 1.43 4.22 14.98
CA SER A 100 2.02 4.06 13.65
C SER A 100 2.35 5.43 13.02
N GLY A 101 1.44 6.40 13.14
CA GLY A 101 1.68 7.78 12.68
C GLY A 101 2.85 8.44 13.41
N ALA A 102 2.90 8.31 14.74
CA ALA A 102 3.98 8.85 15.56
C ALA A 102 5.34 8.23 15.19
N ALA A 103 5.38 6.90 14.95
CA ALA A 103 6.59 6.22 14.50
C ALA A 103 7.08 6.73 13.14
N LEU A 104 6.17 6.94 12.18
CA LEU A 104 6.51 7.49 10.86
C LEU A 104 7.02 8.94 10.95
N VAL A 105 6.39 9.78 11.77
CA VAL A 105 6.86 11.15 12.00
C VAL A 105 8.24 11.13 12.66
N GLY A 106 8.44 10.30 13.68
CA GLY A 106 9.74 10.15 14.35
C GLY A 106 10.84 9.71 13.39
N LEU A 107 10.57 8.75 12.50
CA LEU A 107 11.50 8.33 11.46
C LEU A 107 11.79 9.45 10.46
N GLY A 108 10.76 10.19 10.03
CA GLY A 108 10.93 11.34 9.14
C GLY A 108 11.81 12.43 9.74
N VAL A 109 11.60 12.77 11.01
CA VAL A 109 12.43 13.72 11.75
C VAL A 109 13.87 13.22 11.85
N LYS A 110 14.08 11.94 12.19
CA LYS A 110 15.43 11.35 12.26
C LYS A 110 16.18 11.49 10.93
N VAL A 111 15.54 11.12 9.82
CA VAL A 111 16.14 11.20 8.48
C VAL A 111 16.43 12.65 8.08
N ALA A 112 15.53 13.59 8.42
CA ALA A 112 15.76 15.02 8.16
C ALA A 112 16.98 15.55 8.93
N LEU A 113 17.14 15.14 10.19
CA LEU A 113 18.28 15.53 11.02
C LEU A 113 19.60 14.86 10.57
N GLU A 114 19.56 13.63 10.09
CA GLU A 114 20.73 12.96 9.50
C GLU A 114 21.18 13.61 8.20
N ARG A 115 20.25 14.12 7.37
CA ARG A 115 20.57 14.86 6.14
C ARG A 115 20.99 16.31 6.37
N ALA A 116 20.74 16.86 7.56
CA ALA A 116 21.10 18.24 7.93
C ALA A 116 22.49 18.35 8.58
N ARG A 117 23.18 17.22 8.78
CA ARG A 117 24.59 17.13 9.17
C ARG A 117 25.44 16.81 7.95
#